data_AF-A0A5J5MKH7-F1
#
_entry.id   AF-A0A5J5MKH7-F1
#
_cell.length_a   1.000
_cell.length_b   1.000
_cell.length_c   1.000
_cell.angle_alpha   90.00
_cell.angle_beta   90.00
_cell.angle_gamma   90.00
#
_symmetry.space_group_name_H-M   'P 1'
#
loop_
_entity.id
_entity.type
_entity.pdbx_description
1 polymer ?
#
loop_
_entity_poly.entity_id
_entity_poly.type
_entity_poly.pdbx_seq_one_letter_code
_entity_poly.pdbx_strand_id
1 'polypeptide(L)'
;NLLSFHVWGVRPCGFPLHLQATEVHINPVEFNPNFVACMIHKVEWQVLLEAANSLHLIEVPKEMIQGYKHDKKFLRKRHHMLLEVNVLEGILQCPESGCLFPISHGIPKIEACDEETET
;
A
#
# COMPACT_ATOMS: atom_id res chain seq x y z
N ASN A 1 -1.24 0.94 -2.37
CA ASN A 1 -0.33 1.48 -3.40
C ASN A 1 -1.08 2.13 -4.57
N LEU A 2 -2.21 1.60 -5.07
CA LEU A 2 -3.00 2.23 -6.13
C LEU A 2 -4.14 3.16 -5.63
N LEU A 3 -4.17 3.44 -4.33
CA LEU A 3 -5.22 4.24 -3.73
C LEU A 3 -4.77 5.70 -3.69
N SER A 4 -5.18 6.46 -4.70
CA SER A 4 -5.20 7.92 -4.66
C SER A 4 -6.66 8.34 -4.72
N PHE A 5 -7.13 9.09 -3.72
CA PHE A 5 -8.53 9.45 -3.61
C PHE A 5 -8.80 10.82 -4.24
N HIS A 6 -9.74 10.84 -5.19
CA HIS A 6 -10.25 12.07 -5.79
C HIS A 6 -11.78 12.06 -5.64
N VAL A 7 -12.24 12.03 -4.39
CA VAL A 7 -13.67 12.11 -4.06
C VAL A 7 -14.06 13.59 -4.03
N TRP A 8 -15.06 13.96 -4.84
CA TRP A 8 -15.59 15.32 -4.87
C TRP A 8 -16.22 15.66 -3.50
N GLY A 9 -15.72 16.70 -2.84
CA GLY A 9 -16.13 17.09 -1.48
C GLY A 9 -15.14 16.70 -0.38
N VAL A 10 -14.13 15.87 -0.67
CA VAL A 10 -13.01 15.61 0.25
C VAL A 10 -11.83 16.47 -0.21
N ARG A 11 -11.11 17.12 0.72
CA ARG A 11 -9.84 17.79 0.35
C ARG A 11 -8.97 16.76 -0.40
N PRO A 12 -8.29 17.16 -1.49
CA PRO A 12 -7.40 16.24 -2.20
C PRO A 12 -6.51 15.58 -1.15
N CYS A 13 -6.55 14.24 -1.11
CA CYS A 13 -5.74 13.49 -0.18
C CYS A 13 -4.46 13.12 -0.91
N GLY A 14 -3.37 13.77 -0.53
CA GLY A 14 -2.04 13.55 -1.10
C GLY A 14 -1.64 12.08 -1.10
N PHE A 15 -0.85 11.72 -2.10
CA PHE A 15 -0.24 10.41 -2.24
C PHE A 15 1.26 10.51 -1.89
N PRO A 16 1.82 9.58 -1.09
CA PRO A 16 1.19 8.39 -0.50
C PRO A 16 0.45 8.63 0.82
N LEU A 17 -0.50 7.74 1.13
CA LEU A 17 -1.11 7.66 2.47
C LEU A 17 -0.19 6.90 3.43
N HIS A 18 -0.10 7.37 4.68
CA HIS A 18 0.65 6.68 5.72
C HIS A 18 -0.14 5.48 6.24
N LEU A 19 0.42 4.28 6.08
CA LEU A 19 -0.18 3.03 6.55
C LEU A 19 0.33 2.69 7.95
N GLN A 20 -0.59 2.44 8.87
CA GLN A 20 -0.34 1.82 10.17
C GLN A 20 -1.20 0.57 10.29
N ALA A 21 -0.60 -0.62 10.26
CA ALA A 21 -1.34 -1.86 10.41
C ALA A 21 -1.29 -2.35 11.86
N THR A 22 -2.42 -2.84 12.34
CA THR A 22 -2.54 -3.52 13.63
C THR A 22 -2.63 -5.03 13.43
N GLU A 23 -3.30 -5.47 12.37
CA GLU A 23 -3.41 -6.88 12.00
C GLU A 23 -3.06 -7.09 10.53
N VAL A 24 -2.14 -8.02 10.28
CA VAL A 24 -1.66 -8.38 8.96
C VAL A 24 -1.80 -9.88 8.78
N HIS A 25 -2.37 -10.29 7.65
CA HIS A 25 -2.54 -11.67 7.28
C HIS A 25 -1.80 -11.98 5.97
N ILE A 26 -1.04 -13.07 5.96
CA ILE A 26 -0.32 -13.53 4.78
C ILE A 26 -1.19 -14.60 4.10
N ASN A 27 -1.73 -14.27 2.94
CA ASN A 27 -2.49 -15.20 2.11
C ASN A 27 -1.64 -15.64 0.91
N PRO A 28 -1.13 -16.88 0.86
CA PRO A 28 -0.30 -17.32 -0.26
C PRO A 28 -1.11 -17.34 -1.57
N VAL A 29 -0.54 -16.77 -2.62
CA VAL A 29 -1.13 -16.71 -3.96
C VAL A 29 -0.23 -17.44 -4.95
N GLU A 30 -0.75 -17.91 -6.08
CA GLU A 30 0.09 -18.52 -7.11
C GLU A 30 1.01 -17.48 -7.75
N PHE A 31 2.32 -17.76 -7.76
CA PHE A 31 3.30 -16.84 -8.32
C PHE A 31 3.22 -16.78 -9.85
N ASN A 32 2.75 -15.64 -10.37
CA ASN A 32 2.75 -15.34 -11.80
C ASN A 32 3.78 -14.23 -12.14
N PRO A 33 4.96 -14.57 -12.68
CA PRO A 33 6.01 -13.60 -12.96
C PRO A 33 5.61 -12.56 -14.02
N ASN A 34 4.77 -12.94 -14.99
CA ASN A 34 4.31 -12.02 -16.03
C ASN A 34 3.39 -10.94 -15.44
N PHE A 35 2.48 -11.34 -14.55
CA PHE A 35 1.60 -10.39 -13.85
C PHE A 35 2.41 -9.39 -13.02
N VAL A 36 3.36 -9.88 -12.23
CA VAL A 36 4.21 -9.04 -11.39
C VAL A 36 5.02 -8.08 -12.26
N ALA A 37 5.64 -8.57 -13.35
CA ALA A 37 6.43 -7.74 -14.27
C ALA A 37 5.61 -6.63 -14.94
N CYS A 38 4.34 -6.88 -15.27
CA CYS A 38 3.44 -5.85 -15.80
C CYS A 38 3.08 -4.79 -14.75
N MET A 39 2.84 -5.21 -13.50
CA MET A 39 2.54 -4.31 -12.38
C MET A 39 3.71 -3.40 -12.01
N ILE A 40 4.95 -3.71 -12.43
CA ILE A 40 6.14 -2.92 -12.08
C ILE A 40 6.02 -1.46 -12.52
N HIS A 41 5.45 -1.19 -13.69
CA HIS A 41 5.31 0.16 -14.23
C HIS A 41 4.09 0.90 -13.68
N LYS A 42 3.19 0.22 -12.97
CA LYS A 42 1.94 0.80 -12.45
C LYS A 42 2.00 1.12 -10.96
N VAL A 43 3.04 0.67 -10.28
CA VAL A 43 3.18 0.71 -8.82
C VAL A 43 4.35 1.60 -8.50
N GLU A 44 4.10 2.64 -7.71
CA GLU A 44 5.14 3.52 -7.20
C GLU A 44 6.00 2.75 -6.20
N TRP A 45 7.27 2.51 -6.57
CA TRP A 45 8.15 1.62 -5.82
C TRP A 45 8.44 2.15 -4.42
N GLN A 46 8.80 3.42 -4.31
CA GLN A 46 9.15 4.04 -3.02
C GLN A 46 8.00 3.95 -2.01
N VAL A 47 6.77 4.17 -2.47
CA VAL A 47 5.56 4.05 -1.64
C VAL A 47 5.32 2.62 -1.18
N LEU A 48 5.62 1.62 -2.02
CA LEU A 48 5.54 0.22 -1.60
C LEU A 48 6.59 -0.10 -0.53
N LEU A 49 7.80 0.46 -0.66
CA LEU A 49 8.86 0.30 0.34
C LEU A 49 8.44 0.90 1.68
N GLU A 50 7.91 2.12 1.67
CA GLU A 50 7.42 2.79 2.88
C GLU A 50 6.31 1.99 3.56
N ALA A 51 5.30 1.57 2.80
CA ALA A 51 4.22 0.72 3.33
C ALA A 51 4.79 -0.58 3.93
N ALA A 52 5.71 -1.24 3.25
CA ALA A 52 6.29 -2.48 3.73
C ALA A 52 7.19 -2.29 4.97
N ASN A 53 7.88 -1.14 5.07
CA ASN A 53 8.63 -0.77 6.26
C ASN A 53 7.70 -0.54 7.46
N SER A 54 6.54 0.12 7.25
CA SER A 54 5.52 0.27 8.29
C SER A 54 4.93 -1.07 8.77
N LEU A 55 4.92 -2.07 7.89
CA LEU A 55 4.50 -3.44 8.21
C LEU A 55 5.64 -4.30 8.80
N HIS A 56 6.82 -3.72 9.02
CA HIS A 56 8.03 -4.42 9.49
C HIS A 56 8.40 -5.65 8.64
N LEU A 57 8.14 -5.62 7.33
CA LEU A 57 8.53 -6.68 6.42
C LEU A 57 10.07 -6.65 6.24
N ILE A 58 10.76 -7.67 6.73
CA ILE A 58 12.23 -7.69 6.90
C ILE A 58 13.01 -7.71 5.57
N GLU A 59 12.37 -8.05 4.45
CA GLU A 59 13.07 -8.48 3.23
C GLU A 59 12.81 -7.62 1.97
N VAL A 60 12.60 -6.32 2.13
CA VAL A 60 12.26 -5.46 1.00
C VAL A 60 13.51 -5.06 0.18
N PRO A 61 13.55 -5.28 -1.15
CA PRO A 61 14.63 -4.78 -2.00
C PRO A 61 14.61 -3.24 -2.01
N LYS A 62 15.74 -2.59 -1.70
CA LYS A 62 15.77 -1.11 -1.63
C LYS A 62 15.78 -0.42 -3.00
N GLU A 63 16.26 -1.10 -4.04
CA GLU A 63 16.44 -0.51 -5.38
C GLU A 63 15.80 -1.36 -6.47
N MET A 64 15.35 -0.70 -7.55
CA MET A 64 14.96 -1.39 -8.78
C MET A 64 16.21 -1.91 -9.49
N ILE A 65 16.28 -3.22 -9.69
CA ILE A 65 17.42 -3.87 -10.35
C ILE A 65 17.24 -3.80 -11.88
N GLN A 66 18.30 -3.43 -12.62
CA GLN A 66 18.31 -3.54 -14.08
C GLN A 66 18.13 -5.00 -14.51
N GLY A 67 17.20 -5.28 -15.43
CA GLY A 67 16.91 -6.65 -15.87
C GLY A 67 15.97 -7.43 -14.93
N TYR A 68 15.22 -6.75 -14.06
CA TYR A 68 14.28 -7.34 -13.09
C TYR A 68 13.35 -8.43 -13.65
N LYS A 69 13.05 -8.44 -14.96
CA LYS A 69 12.20 -9.44 -15.61
C LYS A 69 12.76 -10.85 -15.51
N HIS A 70 14.08 -10.99 -15.45
CA HIS A 70 14.77 -12.28 -15.36
C HIS A 70 15.17 -12.65 -13.92
N ASP A 71 15.07 -11.71 -12.98
CA ASP A 71 15.35 -11.97 -11.57
C ASP A 71 14.11 -12.52 -10.86
N LYS A 72 13.99 -13.84 -10.86
CA LYS A 72 12.90 -14.56 -10.17
C LYS A 72 12.87 -14.27 -8.68
N LYS A 73 14.00 -14.01 -8.02
CA LYS A 73 14.02 -13.71 -6.57
C LYS A 73 13.39 -12.35 -6.31
N PHE A 74 13.75 -11.36 -7.12
CA PHE A 74 13.15 -10.02 -7.06
C PHE A 74 11.64 -10.05 -7.32
N LEU A 75 11.21 -10.72 -8.40
CA LEU A 75 9.79 -10.83 -8.74
C LEU A 75 8.99 -11.55 -7.65
N ARG A 76 9.58 -12.56 -7.01
CA ARG A 76 8.93 -13.31 -5.93
C ARG A 76 8.80 -12.49 -4.64
N LYS A 77 9.79 -11.65 -4.31
CA LYS A 77 9.68 -10.67 -3.21
C LYS A 77 8.58 -9.65 -3.48
N ARG A 78 8.51 -9.12 -4.71
CA ARG A 78 7.41 -8.22 -5.11
C ARG A 78 6.05 -8.88 -5.06
N HIS A 79 5.96 -10.14 -5.51
CA HIS A 79 4.73 -10.90 -5.46
C HIS A 79 4.19 -10.99 -4.03
N HIS A 80 5.06 -11.37 -3.10
CA HIS A 80 4.72 -11.46 -1.69
C HIS A 80 4.12 -10.15 -1.16
N MET A 81 4.82 -9.03 -1.38
CA MET A 81 4.39 -7.73 -0.88
C MET A 81 3.10 -7.21 -1.54
N LEU A 82 2.87 -7.53 -2.82
CA LEU A 82 1.74 -6.97 -3.57
C LEU A 82 0.47 -7.80 -3.47
N LEU A 83 0.58 -9.13 -3.37
CA LEU A 83 -0.56 -10.04 -3.48
C LEU A 83 -0.74 -10.95 -2.26
N GLU A 84 0.32 -11.20 -1.48
CA GLU A 84 0.22 -12.13 -0.35
C GLU A 84 0.00 -11.41 0.98
N VAL A 85 0.47 -10.16 1.13
CA VAL A 85 0.32 -9.40 2.38
C VAL A 85 -0.98 -8.59 2.36
N ASN A 86 -1.92 -8.98 3.22
CA ASN A 86 -3.18 -8.26 3.43
C ASN A 86 -3.20 -7.61 4.80
N VAL A 87 -3.48 -6.31 4.87
CA VAL A 87 -3.76 -5.63 6.15
C VAL A 87 -5.23 -5.83 6.46
N LEU A 88 -5.55 -6.52 7.56
CA LEU A 88 -6.93 -6.75 7.97
C LEU A 88 -7.46 -5.61 8.81
N GLU A 89 -6.67 -5.16 9.79
CA GLU A 89 -7.00 -4.05 10.67
C GLU A 89 -5.86 -3.02 10.65
N GLY A 90 -6.20 -1.74 10.62
CA GLY A 90 -5.22 -0.66 10.58
C GLY A 90 -5.84 0.70 10.28
N ILE A 91 -5.00 1.68 9.97
CA ILE A 91 -5.39 3.04 9.64
C ILE A 91 -4.55 3.52 8.45
N LEU A 92 -5.22 4.16 7.48
CA LEU A 92 -4.57 4.97 6.46
C LEU A 92 -4.71 6.44 6.86
N GLN A 93 -3.60 7.16 6.94
CA GLN A 93 -3.59 8.59 7.24
C GLN A 93 -3.27 9.41 6.00
N CYS A 94 -4.05 10.46 5.75
CA CYS A 94 -3.71 11.45 4.72
C CYS A 94 -2.61 12.40 5.22
N PRO A 95 -1.52 12.59 4.47
CA PRO A 95 -0.46 13.51 4.88
C PRO A 95 -0.87 14.99 4.84
N GLU A 96 -1.81 15.37 3.97
CA GLU A 96 -2.18 16.78 3.76
C GLU A 96 -3.26 17.26 4.73
N SER A 97 -4.29 16.44 4.94
CA SER A 97 -5.44 16.78 5.79
C SER A 97 -5.39 16.16 7.18
N GLY A 98 -4.47 15.21 7.43
CA GLY A 98 -4.39 14.48 8.71
C GLY A 98 -5.50 13.45 8.92
N CYS A 99 -6.44 13.33 7.98
CA CYS A 99 -7.54 12.37 7.98
C CYS A 99 -7.12 10.95 8.28
N LEU A 100 -7.90 10.25 9.10
CA LEU A 100 -7.70 8.84 9.41
C LEU A 100 -8.82 8.02 8.76
N PHE A 101 -8.44 7.06 7.94
CA PHE A 101 -9.34 6.11 7.29
C PHE A 101 -9.09 4.72 7.90
N PRO A 102 -9.96 4.25 8.80
CA PRO A 102 -9.79 2.95 9.42
C PRO A 102 -9.95 1.83 8.37
N ILE A 103 -9.12 0.81 8.49
CA ILE A 103 -9.20 -0.45 7.74
C ILE A 103 -9.81 -1.47 8.70
N SER A 104 -10.91 -2.09 8.28
CA SER A 104 -11.49 -3.22 8.99
C SER A 104 -11.86 -4.33 8.01
N HIS A 105 -11.54 -5.57 8.38
CA HIS A 105 -11.66 -6.74 7.51
C HIS A 105 -11.00 -6.56 6.12
N GLY A 106 -9.90 -5.79 6.08
CA GLY A 106 -9.17 -5.46 4.85
C GLY A 106 -9.85 -4.45 3.95
N ILE A 107 -10.93 -3.82 4.40
CA ILE A 107 -11.65 -2.79 3.64
C ILE A 107 -11.38 -1.43 4.31
N PRO A 108 -10.71 -0.49 3.62
CA PRO A 108 -10.56 0.87 4.11
C PRO A 108 -11.91 1.60 4.02
N LYS A 109 -12.37 2.15 5.15
CA LYS A 109 -13.54 3.03 5.19
C LYS A 109 -13.09 4.46 4.85
N ILE A 110 -13.45 4.91 3.66
CA ILE A 110 -13.10 6.24 3.16
C ILE A 110 -14.34 7.13 3.35
N GLU A 111 -14.22 8.11 4.24
CA GLU A 111 -15.29 9.08 4.51
C GLU A 111 -14.77 10.50 4.23
N ALA A 112 -15.68 11.44 4.02
CA ALA A 112 -15.28 12.83 3.91
C ALA A 112 -14.68 13.30 5.23
N CYS A 113 -13.55 13.97 5.17
CA CYS A 113 -13.02 14.70 6.30
C CYS A 113 -13.63 16.08 6.35
N ASP A 114 -14.77 16.16 7.00
CA ASP A 114 -15.30 17.42 7.47
C ASP A 114 -14.71 17.70 8.85
N GLU A 115 -13.96 18.79 8.96
CA GLU A 115 -13.69 19.39 10.27
C GLU A 115 -15.01 19.99 10.77
N GLU A 116 -15.75 19.26 11.60
CA GLU A 116 -16.67 19.87 12.56
C GLU A 116 -16.37 19.36 13.97
N THR A 117 -15.37 19.95 14.61
CA THR A 117 -15.44 20.20 16.06
C THR A 117 -14.89 21.59 16.34
N GLU A 118 -15.82 22.54 16.32
CA GLU A 118 -15.89 23.72 17.17
C GLU A 118 -15.23 23.49 18.55
N THR A 119 -14.21 24.29 18.88
CA THR A 119 -14.00 24.92 20.21
C THR A 119 -12.86 25.94 20.19
#